data_AF-A0AAV5SGP8-F1
#
_entry.id   AF-A0AAV5SGP8-F1
#
_cell.length_a   1.000
_cell.length_b   1.000
_cell.length_c   1.000
_cell.angle_alpha   90.00
_cell.angle_beta   90.00
_cell.angle_gamma   90.00
#
_symmetry.space_group_name_H-M   'P 1'
#
loop_
_entity.id
_entity.type
_entity.pdbx_description
1 polymer ?
#
loop_
_entity_poly.entity_id
_entity_poly.type
_entity_poly.pdbx_seq_one_letter_code
_entity_poly.pdbx_strand_id
1 'polypeptide(L)'
;DEVLRLKSNLQEAIYKGDHRHAIEVILSLDKLDVGPSILENTRVARTVNEGRRSTKVCWPDFADLARQLLKKWLSENDLPSAAAQLNFLSSIVDETSNSFRVRNGQELLRPVYLNGVEVG
;
A
#
# COMPACT_ATOMS: atom_id res chain seq x y z
N ASP A 1 20.13 -12.38 -3.35
CA ASP A 1 20.89 -11.11 -3.24
C ASP A 1 20.22 -9.91 -3.86
N GLU A 2 19.66 -10.00 -5.07
CA GLU A 2 19.08 -8.84 -5.76
C GLU A 2 17.96 -8.10 -4.98
N VAL A 3 17.03 -8.83 -4.36
CA VAL A 3 15.96 -8.22 -3.53
C VAL A 3 16.52 -7.45 -2.32
N LEU A 4 17.61 -7.95 -1.70
CA LEU A 4 18.27 -7.25 -0.59
C LEU A 4 18.99 -5.99 -1.08
N ARG A 5 19.61 -6.04 -2.27
CA ARG A 5 20.21 -4.88 -2.92
C ARG A 5 19.16 -3.80 -3.21
N LEU A 6 18.05 -4.16 -3.84
CA LEU A 6 16.94 -3.25 -4.12
C LEU A 6 16.33 -2.69 -2.84
N LYS A 7 16.18 -3.50 -1.79
CA LYS A 7 15.76 -3.03 -0.46
C LYS A 7 16.70 -1.95 0.08
N SER A 8 18.01 -2.17 0.02
CA SER A 8 19.00 -1.17 0.47
C SER A 8 18.92 0.12 -0.34
N ASN A 9 18.84 0.00 -1.68
CA ASN A 9 18.70 1.15 -2.57
C ASN A 9 17.41 1.94 -2.29
N LEU A 10 16.31 1.26 -1.97
CA LEU A 10 15.06 1.91 -1.59
C LEU A 10 15.22 2.74 -0.31
N GLN A 11 15.84 2.16 0.72
CA GLN A 11 16.08 2.88 1.98
C GLN A 11 16.97 4.10 1.79
N GLU A 12 18.01 3.96 0.97
CA GLU A 12 18.92 5.05 0.63
C GLU A 12 18.22 6.15 -0.17
N ALA A 13 17.41 5.79 -1.17
CA ALA A 13 16.64 6.74 -1.97
C ALA A 13 15.67 7.55 -1.10
N ILE A 14 14.95 6.88 -0.18
CA ILE A 14 14.04 7.55 0.76
C ILE A 14 14.84 8.49 1.68
N TYR A 15 15.95 8.03 2.24
CA TYR A 15 16.80 8.84 3.13
C TYR A 15 17.36 10.08 2.43
N LYS A 16 17.79 9.95 1.17
CA LYS A 16 18.33 11.05 0.36
C LYS A 16 17.26 11.97 -0.23
N GLY A 17 15.99 11.63 -0.10
CA GLY A 17 14.92 12.38 -0.73
C GLY A 17 14.82 12.18 -2.25
N ASP A 18 15.45 11.12 -2.79
CA ASP A 18 15.50 10.84 -4.23
C ASP A 18 14.26 10.08 -4.69
N HIS A 19 13.20 10.83 -4.95
CA HIS A 19 11.92 10.31 -5.42
C HIS A 19 12.03 9.48 -6.71
N ARG A 20 12.84 9.92 -7.68
CA ARG A 20 12.95 9.24 -8.98
C ARG A 20 13.58 7.87 -8.80
N HIS A 21 14.67 7.81 -8.04
CA HIS A 21 15.33 6.55 -7.77
C HIS A 21 14.45 5.61 -6.94
N ALA A 22 13.68 6.14 -5.98
CA ALA A 22 12.73 5.33 -5.22
C ALA A 22 11.66 4.68 -6.13
N ILE A 23 11.14 5.40 -7.12
CA ILE A 23 10.20 4.84 -8.12
C ILE A 23 10.88 3.75 -8.96
N GLU A 24 12.08 4.01 -9.48
CA GLU A 24 12.82 3.04 -10.28
C GLU A 24 13.06 1.72 -9.52
N VAL A 25 13.37 1.82 -8.23
CA VAL A 25 13.56 0.67 -7.35
C VAL A 25 12.25 -0.10 -7.15
N ILE A 26 11.12 0.58 -6.94
CA ILE A 26 9.81 -0.09 -6.84
C ILE A 26 9.43 -0.80 -8.14
N LEU A 27 9.63 -0.15 -9.29
CA LEU A 27 9.37 -0.77 -10.60
C LEU A 27 10.30 -1.96 -10.87
N SER A 28 11.53 -1.91 -10.35
CA SER A 28 12.47 -3.03 -10.44
C SER A 28 12.02 -4.19 -9.55
N LEU A 29 11.54 -3.91 -8.34
CA LEU A 29 10.96 -4.92 -7.43
C LEU A 29 9.70 -5.57 -8.02
N ASP A 30 8.84 -4.82 -8.71
CA ASP A 30 7.62 -5.35 -9.31
C ASP A 30 7.87 -6.34 -10.46
N LYS A 31 9.02 -6.21 -11.14
CA LYS A 31 9.44 -7.14 -12.21
C LYS A 31 9.99 -8.45 -11.67
N LEU A 32 10.31 -8.53 -10.38
CA LEU A 32 10.83 -9.75 -9.77
C LEU A 32 9.68 -10.61 -9.28
N ASP A 33 9.81 -11.92 -9.51
CA ASP A 33 8.96 -12.91 -8.87
C ASP A 33 9.43 -13.10 -7.42
N VAL A 34 8.78 -12.40 -6.49
CA VAL A 34 9.14 -12.40 -5.07
C VAL A 34 8.18 -13.29 -4.29
N GLY A 35 8.59 -14.55 -4.13
CA GLY A 35 7.84 -15.55 -3.38
C GLY A 35 7.80 -15.30 -1.86
N PRO A 36 7.00 -16.10 -1.11
CA PRO A 36 6.65 -15.81 0.29
C PRO A 36 7.90 -15.89 1.19
N SER A 37 8.73 -16.89 0.96
CA SER A 37 9.98 -17.09 1.69
C SER A 37 10.96 -15.93 1.49
N ILE A 38 10.97 -15.29 0.31
CA ILE A 38 11.82 -14.12 0.06
C ILE A 38 11.26 -12.91 0.79
N LEU A 39 9.93 -12.68 0.75
CA LEU A 39 9.29 -11.60 1.49
C LEU A 39 9.54 -11.70 3.00
N GLU A 40 9.44 -12.91 3.55
CA GLU A 40 9.67 -13.18 4.98
C GLU A 40 11.15 -12.98 5.37
N ASN A 41 12.07 -13.59 4.62
CA ASN A 41 13.50 -13.52 4.93
C ASN A 41 14.09 -12.13 4.72
N THR A 42 13.70 -11.43 3.64
CA THR A 42 14.26 -10.11 3.33
C THR A 42 13.54 -8.98 4.06
N ARG A 43 12.30 -9.21 4.49
CA ARG A 43 11.38 -8.20 5.03
C ARG A 43 11.18 -7.00 4.10
N VAL A 44 11.35 -7.18 2.79
CA VAL A 44 11.26 -6.10 1.81
C VAL A 44 9.86 -5.46 1.78
N ALA A 45 8.79 -6.25 1.95
CA ALA A 45 7.42 -5.75 2.04
C ALA A 45 7.23 -4.75 3.19
N ARG A 46 7.89 -4.98 4.33
CA ARG A 46 7.86 -4.07 5.47
C ARG A 46 8.50 -2.73 5.11
N THR A 47 9.69 -2.77 4.52
CA THR A 47 10.43 -1.58 4.09
C THR A 47 9.65 -0.77 3.05
N VAL A 48 9.02 -1.44 2.08
CA VAL A 48 8.16 -0.78 1.08
C VAL A 48 6.96 -0.10 1.74
N ASN A 49 6.30 -0.76 2.70
CA ASN A 49 5.17 -0.16 3.41
C ASN A 49 5.58 1.01 4.31
N GLU A 50 6.71 0.91 5.00
CA GLU A 50 7.28 2.00 5.80
C GLU A 50 7.60 3.22 4.92
N GLY A 51 8.30 3.00 3.80
CA GLY A 51 8.58 4.04 2.82
C GLY A 51 7.33 4.69 2.25
N ARG A 52 6.34 3.87 1.87
CA ARG A 52 5.03 4.36 1.40
C ARG A 52 4.39 5.30 2.43
N ARG A 53 4.36 4.91 3.72
CA ARG A 53 3.74 5.70 4.78
C ARG A 53 4.47 7.01 5.05
N SER A 54 5.81 6.99 5.08
CA SER A 54 6.60 8.19 5.38
C SER A 54 6.60 9.22 4.25
N THR A 55 6.40 8.78 3.00
CA THR A 55 6.52 9.63 1.81
C THR A 55 5.19 9.95 1.14
N LYS A 56 4.07 9.34 1.57
CA LYS A 56 2.73 9.46 0.98
C LYS A 56 2.31 10.87 0.56
N VAL A 57 2.59 11.87 1.39
CA VAL A 57 2.18 13.28 1.14
C VAL A 57 3.08 13.94 0.11
N CYS A 58 4.39 13.70 0.20
CA CYS A 58 5.38 14.36 -0.65
C CYS A 58 5.50 13.68 -2.01
N TRP A 59 5.38 12.35 -2.05
CA TRP A 59 5.64 11.49 -3.20
C TRP A 59 4.44 10.56 -3.48
N PRO A 60 3.30 11.13 -3.91
CA PRO A 60 2.07 10.37 -4.11
C PRO A 60 2.23 9.25 -5.15
N ASP A 61 2.97 9.50 -6.23
CA ASP A 61 3.19 8.51 -7.30
C ASP A 61 3.96 7.29 -6.80
N PHE A 62 5.04 7.51 -6.04
CA PHE A 62 5.79 6.45 -5.38
C PHE A 62 4.89 5.65 -4.42
N ALA A 63 4.07 6.36 -3.61
CA ALA A 63 3.23 5.72 -2.62
C ALA A 63 2.12 4.86 -3.27
N ASP A 64 1.58 5.28 -4.41
CA ASP A 64 0.61 4.51 -5.18
C ASP A 64 1.24 3.26 -5.81
N LEU A 65 2.43 3.37 -6.40
CA LEU A 65 3.17 2.22 -6.94
C LEU A 65 3.54 1.21 -5.84
N ALA A 66 4.05 1.70 -4.71
CA ALA A 66 4.35 0.86 -3.55
C ALA A 66 3.09 0.14 -3.04
N ARG A 67 1.93 0.83 -3.01
CA ARG A 67 0.65 0.22 -2.64
C ARG A 67 0.23 -0.90 -3.59
N GLN A 68 0.39 -0.70 -4.90
CA GLN A 68 0.06 -1.70 -5.91
C GLN A 68 0.95 -2.94 -5.76
N LEU A 69 2.25 -2.74 -5.59
CA LEU A 69 3.22 -3.82 -5.37
C LEU A 69 2.89 -4.64 -4.11
N LEU A 70 2.57 -3.99 -2.99
CA LEU A 70 2.19 -4.68 -1.76
C LEU A 70 0.91 -5.52 -1.93
N LYS A 71 -0.07 -5.02 -2.69
CA LYS A 71 -1.30 -5.77 -3.01
C LYS A 71 -1.01 -6.98 -3.89
N LYS A 72 -0.15 -6.82 -4.89
CA LYS A 72 0.30 -7.91 -5.76
C LYS A 72 0.94 -9.02 -4.94
N TRP A 73 1.92 -8.67 -4.10
CA TRP A 73 2.57 -9.63 -3.22
C TRP A 73 1.59 -10.32 -2.27
N LEU A 74 0.60 -9.61 -1.73
CA LEU A 74 -0.43 -10.23 -0.90
C LEU A 74 -1.28 -11.25 -1.68
N SER A 75 -1.68 -10.90 -2.91
CA SER A 75 -2.54 -11.73 -3.75
C SER A 75 -1.81 -12.97 -4.29
N GLU A 76 -0.54 -12.83 -4.64
CA GLU A 76 0.25 -13.90 -5.26
C GLU A 76 0.81 -14.89 -4.23
N ASN A 77 1.04 -14.47 -2.99
CA ASN A 77 1.73 -15.27 -1.98
C ASN A 77 0.81 -15.98 -0.98
N ASP A 78 -0.50 -15.94 -1.21
CA ASP A 78 -1.56 -16.65 -0.46
C ASP A 78 -1.21 -16.82 1.03
N LEU A 79 -0.95 -15.67 1.69
CA LEU A 79 -0.29 -15.67 3.00
C LEU A 79 -1.06 -16.58 3.97
N PRO A 80 -0.38 -17.44 4.76
CA PRO A 80 -0.97 -18.62 5.40
C PRO A 80 -1.99 -18.33 6.51
N SER A 81 -2.29 -17.06 6.81
CA SER A 81 -3.26 -16.69 7.84
C SER A 81 -4.08 -15.48 7.42
N ALA A 82 -5.40 -15.63 7.46
CA ALA A 82 -6.36 -14.54 7.29
C ALA A 82 -6.10 -13.37 8.25
N ALA A 83 -5.57 -13.64 9.46
CA ALA A 83 -5.20 -12.59 10.42
C ALA A 83 -3.93 -11.82 10.00
N ALA A 84 -2.95 -12.50 9.40
CA ALA A 84 -1.77 -11.85 8.84
C ALA A 84 -2.13 -11.01 7.61
N GLN A 85 -3.00 -11.55 6.75
CA GLN A 85 -3.56 -10.81 5.62
C GLN A 85 -4.36 -9.59 6.08
N LEU A 86 -5.23 -9.72 7.09
CA LEU A 86 -6.03 -8.62 7.64
C LEU A 86 -5.17 -7.53 8.29
N ASN A 87 -4.16 -7.88 9.07
CA ASN A 87 -3.23 -6.90 9.65
C ASN A 87 -2.37 -6.18 8.60
N PHE A 88 -2.00 -6.91 7.55
CA PHE A 88 -1.28 -6.31 6.43
C PHE A 88 -2.19 -5.38 5.62
N LEU A 89 -3.42 -5.84 5.31
CA LEU A 89 -4.44 -5.06 4.62
C LEU A 89 -4.85 -3.82 5.41
N SER A 90 -5.09 -3.91 6.71
CA SER A 90 -5.42 -2.74 7.54
C SER A 90 -4.30 -1.70 7.43
N SER A 91 -3.03 -2.11 7.51
CA SER A 91 -1.89 -1.21 7.35
C SER A 91 -1.82 -0.53 5.96
N ILE A 92 -2.41 -1.15 4.93
CA ILE A 92 -2.50 -0.61 3.57
C ILE A 92 -3.76 0.25 3.38
N VAL A 93 -4.85 -0.09 4.07
CA VAL A 93 -6.20 0.47 3.90
C VAL A 93 -6.49 1.64 4.86
N ASP A 94 -5.79 1.74 5.99
CA ASP A 94 -6.04 2.64 7.15
C ASP A 94 -6.21 4.14 6.83
N GLU A 95 -5.87 4.60 5.63
CA GLU A 95 -6.02 6.02 5.28
C GLU A 95 -6.74 6.27 3.95
N THR A 96 -7.55 5.32 3.49
CA THR A 96 -8.50 5.59 2.40
C THR A 96 -9.78 6.29 2.90
N SER A 97 -9.98 6.42 4.22
CA SER A 97 -11.16 7.06 4.82
C SER A 97 -11.19 8.59 4.80
N ASN A 98 -10.20 9.27 4.21
CA ASN A 98 -10.24 10.74 4.07
C ASN A 98 -10.14 11.25 2.62
N SER A 99 -10.34 10.37 1.64
CA SER A 99 -10.49 10.78 0.25
C SER A 99 -11.60 9.96 -0.42
N PHE A 100 -12.82 10.14 0.07
CA PHE A 100 -13.97 9.90 -0.78
C PHE A 100 -13.93 10.97 -1.86
N ARG A 101 -13.49 10.57 -3.06
CA ARG A 101 -13.54 11.36 -4.28
C ARG A 101 -14.91 12.04 -4.40
N VAL A 102 -14.96 13.36 -4.26
CA VAL A 102 -16.01 14.16 -4.92
C VAL A 102 -15.57 14.31 -6.37
N ARG A 103 -15.83 13.29 -7.18
CA ARG A 103 -15.87 13.41 -8.64
C ARG A 103 -17.08 12.64 -9.15
N ASN A 104 -18.02 13.42 -9.68
CA ASN A 104 -19.25 13.07 -10.39
C ASN A 104 -20.45 12.62 -9.54
N GLY A 105 -21.24 13.60 -9.10
CA GLY A 105 -22.58 13.80 -9.66
C GLY A 105 -23.64 12.71 -9.47
N GLN A 106 -23.57 11.87 -8.44
CA GLN A 106 -24.73 11.16 -7.93
C GLN A 106 -24.72 11.16 -6.40
N GLU A 107 -25.49 12.07 -5.81
CA GLU A 107 -25.93 11.96 -4.42
C GLU A 107 -26.74 10.68 -4.27
N LEU A 108 -26.09 9.60 -3.83
CA LEU A 108 -26.78 8.52 -3.16
C LEU A 108 -27.13 9.02 -1.76
N LEU A 109 -28.27 9.71 -1.66
CA LEU A 109 -28.99 9.96 -0.42
C LEU A 109 -29.16 8.61 0.30
N ARG A 110 -28.35 8.37 1.32
CA ARG A 110 -28.65 7.31 2.29
C ARG A 110 -29.62 7.90 3.31
N PRO A 111 -30.71 7.21 3.64
CA PRO A 111 -31.63 7.68 4.66
C PRO A 111 -30.91 7.74 6.00
N VAL A 112 -31.01 8.90 6.65
CA VAL A 112 -30.63 9.08 8.06
C VAL A 112 -31.71 8.38 8.87
N TYR A 113 -31.38 7.24 9.48
CA TYR A 113 -32.23 6.66 10.52
C TYR A 113 -32.08 7.51 11.78
N LEU A 114 -32.96 8.50 11.92
CA LEU A 114 -33.19 9.25 13.15
C LEU A 114 -34.35 8.60 13.88
N ASN A 115 -34.05 7.89 14.96
CA ASN A 115 -34.97 7.49 16.03
C ASN A 115 -36.44 7.22 15.60
N GLY A 116 -36.66 6.07 14.97
CA GLY A 116 -37.87 5.26 15.20
C GLY A 116 -39.25 5.90 15.07
N VAL A 117 -39.50 6.81 14.12
CA VAL A 117 -40.87 7.21 13.76
C VAL A 117 -41.00 7.35 12.25
N GLU A 118 -41.81 6.49 11.64
CA GLU A 118 -42.28 6.64 10.25
C GLU A 118 -43.33 7.75 10.18
N VAL A 119 -43.22 8.65 9.21
CA VAL A 119 -44.33 9.51 8.80
C VAL A 119 -44.44 9.41 7.29
N GLY A 120 -45.61 8.95 6.82
CA GLY A 120 -45.97 8.81 5.40
C GLY A 120 -46.43 10.10 4.74
#